data_AF-A0A3D1TLD6-F1
#
_entry.id   AF-A0A3D1TLD6-F1
#
_cell.length_a   1.000
_cell.length_b   1.000
_cell.length_c   1.000
_cell.angle_alpha   90.00
_cell.angle_beta   90.00
_cell.angle_gamma   90.00
#
_symmetry.space_group_name_H-M   'P 1'
#
loop_
_entity.id
_entity.type
_entity.pdbx_description
1 polymer ?
#
loop_
_entity_poly.entity_id
_entity_poly.type
_entity_poly.pdbx_seq_one_letter_code
_entity_poly.pdbx_strand_id
1 'polypeptide(L)'
;MTSAVDGLKQRFMAMSQPDADGVYRNGAAKRKARTELAMGNLTQLWNEACEAVSFDVPATGIGLGAVGSLARGQVGPSSDLDLVVIYEPHALTDQQLNELANKLWYPIWDSGLDLDQSVRTVAQCEAVTDRDLPAAMGWLDVVPIAGDTGLIESTAVSILERWRKAARKRLPELLGSAKSRLDEFGRMAYINQPDIKEARGGLRDSVLVSALAASWLADRPHGTYDDAVERLLDVRDCIHLVAGKDTNMLLSPYQAKVAAMLGLADPTLPDGEREAKSIDDLQTLLARVGRQIAFSLDSTASRAEHSLTHDKPRFAFFQVFQPRGGGKRQAPTFDVIAPGVAKHEEEIVLAPGAEPAADPNLVLRVAVAAAEFGLPIAPGTLRNLKKCPIGDRNWTDESRELFIRLLASGPALLNVWEDIDFIDVPGKLIPEWLGVRNRPSASAAHRYTIDRHMVEVVTRLGRETPSGGRYDDRHYEALLLAGILHDIGKRPGVANHAAEGARHATVVVERMGFDRDIVRWVTLLVREHLTLSEFATGRNPNDPNVGDDLAGRLDHNPVLLDMLFDLTRADGSSLGATSGETISKQYGWSKWRETLVRTMYNATRYHM
;
A
#
# COMPACT_ATOMS: atom_id res chain seq x y z
N MET A 1 15.32 45.18 -4.02
CA MET A 1 16.35 44.13 -3.94
C MET A 1 15.70 42.85 -4.40
N THR A 2 16.39 42.03 -5.19
CA THR A 2 15.96 40.65 -5.48
C THR A 2 15.97 39.88 -4.16
N SER A 3 14.87 39.19 -3.84
CA SER A 3 14.73 38.46 -2.58
C SER A 3 15.68 37.26 -2.55
N ALA A 4 16.12 36.85 -1.37
CA ALA A 4 16.93 35.64 -1.18
C ALA A 4 16.31 34.36 -1.78
N VAL A 5 14.99 34.31 -1.89
CA VAL A 5 14.24 33.16 -2.43
C VAL A 5 13.92 33.28 -3.92
N ASP A 6 14.32 34.36 -4.59
CA ASP A 6 14.10 34.53 -6.03
C ASP A 6 14.73 33.37 -6.82
N GLY A 7 13.92 32.73 -7.66
CA GLY A 7 14.35 31.60 -8.49
C GLY A 7 14.64 30.30 -7.73
N LEU A 8 14.24 30.18 -6.46
CA LEU A 8 14.55 29.01 -5.62
C LEU A 8 13.99 27.70 -6.21
N LYS A 9 12.78 27.73 -6.79
CA LYS A 9 12.21 26.57 -7.48
C LYS A 9 13.06 26.09 -8.66
N GLN A 10 13.53 27.01 -9.50
CA GLN A 10 14.39 26.70 -10.64
C GLN A 10 15.72 26.11 -10.17
N ARG A 11 16.27 26.62 -9.05
CA ARG A 11 17.50 26.07 -8.43
C ARG A 11 17.26 24.68 -7.88
N PHE A 12 16.14 24.41 -7.21
CA PHE A 12 15.78 23.05 -6.76
C PHE A 12 15.69 22.10 -7.95
N MET A 13 15.02 22.48 -9.03
CA MET A 13 14.91 21.66 -10.24
C MET A 13 16.27 21.41 -10.88
N ALA A 14 17.13 22.42 -10.96
CA ALA A 14 18.48 22.31 -11.52
C ALA A 14 19.38 21.36 -10.70
N MET A 15 19.36 21.48 -9.37
CA MET A 15 20.12 20.61 -8.45
C MET A 15 19.61 19.16 -8.43
N SER A 16 18.40 18.94 -8.96
CA SER A 16 17.73 17.64 -8.98
C SER A 16 17.88 16.90 -10.30
N GLN A 17 18.51 17.50 -11.32
CA GLN A 17 18.59 16.87 -12.64
C GLN A 17 19.25 15.47 -12.56
N PRO A 18 18.82 14.52 -13.39
CA PRO A 18 19.53 13.26 -13.58
C PRO A 18 20.97 13.49 -14.04
N ASP A 19 21.80 12.46 -13.92
CA ASP A 19 23.18 12.50 -14.43
C ASP A 19 23.19 12.55 -15.97
N ALA A 20 24.36 12.69 -16.59
CA ALA A 20 24.49 12.87 -18.05
C ALA A 20 23.90 11.71 -18.88
N ASP A 21 23.79 10.51 -18.29
CA ASP A 21 23.18 9.33 -18.90
C ASP A 21 21.65 9.26 -18.69
N GLY A 22 21.05 10.29 -18.09
CA GLY A 22 19.62 10.38 -17.83
C GLY A 22 19.15 9.67 -16.56
N VAL A 23 20.07 9.08 -15.78
CA VAL A 23 19.72 8.32 -14.57
C VAL A 23 19.88 9.18 -13.30
N TYR A 24 18.87 9.17 -12.46
CA TYR A 24 18.82 9.87 -11.18
C TYR A 24 19.56 9.07 -10.11
N ARG A 25 20.79 9.50 -9.80
CA ARG A 25 21.60 8.94 -8.71
C ARG A 25 21.77 9.93 -7.57
N ASN A 26 22.23 9.40 -6.43
CA ASN A 26 22.59 10.17 -5.24
C ASN A 26 21.45 11.04 -4.70
N GLY A 27 20.22 10.53 -4.72
CA GLY A 27 19.02 11.28 -4.32
C GLY A 27 19.11 11.85 -2.92
N ALA A 28 19.66 11.10 -1.95
CA ALA A 28 19.89 11.59 -0.59
C ALA A 28 20.81 12.82 -0.53
N ALA A 29 21.91 12.83 -1.30
CA ALA A 29 22.81 13.97 -1.37
C ALA A 29 22.14 15.18 -2.05
N LYS A 30 21.35 14.95 -3.11
CA LYS A 30 20.58 16.01 -3.79
C LYS A 30 19.53 16.60 -2.85
N ARG A 31 18.79 15.78 -2.09
CA ARG A 31 17.84 16.21 -1.04
C ARG A 31 18.54 17.06 0.02
N LYS A 32 19.65 16.57 0.57
CA LYS A 32 20.45 17.31 1.55
C LYS A 32 20.88 18.68 1.02
N ALA A 33 21.43 18.75 -0.19
CA ALA A 33 21.87 20.01 -0.78
C ALA A 33 20.70 20.99 -1.00
N ARG A 34 19.51 20.50 -1.40
CA ARG A 34 18.30 21.34 -1.49
C ARG A 34 17.86 21.85 -0.13
N THR A 35 17.86 21.00 0.90
CA THR A 35 17.53 21.42 2.27
C THR A 35 18.49 22.48 2.78
N GLU A 36 19.81 22.29 2.64
CA GLU A 36 20.81 23.28 3.05
C GLU A 36 20.62 24.61 2.33
N LEU A 37 20.35 24.56 1.02
CA LEU A 37 20.04 25.75 0.23
C LEU A 37 18.77 26.45 0.73
N ALA A 38 17.69 25.70 0.95
CA ALA A 38 16.42 26.23 1.43
C ALA A 38 16.58 26.92 2.78
N MET A 39 17.21 26.24 3.74
CA MET A 39 17.46 26.77 5.09
C MET A 39 18.27 28.06 5.02
N GLY A 40 19.37 28.09 4.25
CA GLY A 40 20.20 29.29 4.09
C GLY A 40 19.45 30.48 3.48
N ASN A 41 18.67 30.26 2.41
CA ASN A 41 17.89 31.31 1.77
C ASN A 41 16.75 31.81 2.69
N LEU A 42 16.11 30.92 3.45
CA LEU A 42 15.06 31.29 4.40
C LEU A 42 15.61 32.09 5.59
N THR A 43 16.81 31.77 6.07
CA THR A 43 17.51 32.59 7.07
C THR A 43 17.83 33.99 6.52
N GLN A 44 18.28 34.09 5.26
CA GLN A 44 18.53 35.38 4.64
C GLN A 44 17.22 36.16 4.43
N LEU A 45 16.16 35.50 3.96
CA LEU A 45 14.83 36.10 3.81
C LEU A 45 14.28 36.63 5.14
N TRP A 46 14.50 35.90 6.24
CA TRP A 46 14.16 36.38 7.58
C TRP A 46 14.83 37.71 7.91
N ASN A 47 16.14 37.83 7.64
CA ASN A 47 16.88 39.07 7.87
C ASN A 47 16.38 40.20 6.98
N GLU A 48 16.15 39.93 5.68
CA GLU A 48 15.57 40.89 4.73
C GLU A 48 14.19 41.39 5.21
N ALA A 49 13.36 40.49 5.74
CA ALA A 49 12.05 40.84 6.27
C ALA A 49 12.15 41.70 7.54
N CYS A 50 13.08 41.38 8.45
CA CYS A 50 13.33 42.18 9.65
C CYS A 50 13.86 43.59 9.32
N GLU A 51 14.69 43.73 8.29
CA GLU A 51 15.18 45.03 7.82
C GLU A 51 14.10 45.85 7.08
N ALA A 52 13.14 45.18 6.45
CA ALA A 52 12.11 45.82 5.62
C ALA A 52 10.89 46.33 6.40
N VAL A 53 10.70 45.91 7.64
CA VAL A 53 9.59 46.38 8.49
C VAL A 53 9.94 47.71 9.16
N SER A 54 8.91 48.48 9.53
CA SER A 54 9.07 49.82 10.12
C SER A 54 9.42 49.85 11.62
N PHE A 55 9.64 48.69 12.23
CA PHE A 55 9.86 48.51 13.66
C PHE A 55 11.00 47.53 13.93
N ASP A 56 11.58 47.58 15.13
CA ASP A 56 12.64 46.66 15.53
C ASP A 56 12.03 45.28 15.89
N VAL A 57 12.48 44.23 15.21
CA VAL A 57 12.07 42.85 15.51
C VAL A 57 12.92 42.34 16.66
N PRO A 58 12.33 41.96 17.80
CA PRO A 58 13.11 41.53 18.96
C PRO A 58 13.90 40.26 18.65
N ALA A 59 15.14 40.19 19.13
CA ALA A 59 16.00 39.02 18.97
C ALA A 59 15.51 37.77 19.73
N THR A 60 14.60 37.95 20.70
CA THR A 60 14.01 36.89 21.53
C THR A 60 12.49 36.98 21.51
N GLY A 61 11.81 35.86 21.69
CA GLY A 61 10.35 35.79 21.76
C GLY A 61 9.65 35.71 20.40
N ILE A 62 10.39 35.61 19.29
CA ILE A 62 9.85 35.29 17.97
C ILE A 62 10.91 34.57 17.12
N GLY A 63 10.52 33.49 16.45
CA GLY A 63 11.42 32.73 15.57
C GLY A 63 10.69 32.07 14.40
N LEU A 64 11.45 31.74 13.38
CA LEU A 64 11.01 30.98 12.20
C LEU A 64 11.53 29.54 12.31
N GLY A 65 10.63 28.58 12.15
CA GLY A 65 10.92 27.15 12.11
C GLY A 65 10.44 26.49 10.82
N ALA A 66 11.07 25.38 10.47
CA ALA A 66 10.60 24.46 9.45
C ALA A 66 9.90 23.27 10.10
N VAL A 67 8.89 22.74 9.43
CA VAL A 67 8.28 21.45 9.76
C VAL A 67 8.31 20.53 8.53
N GLY A 68 7.74 19.34 8.65
CA GLY A 68 7.47 18.51 7.49
C GLY A 68 8.72 18.07 6.72
N SER A 69 8.65 18.11 5.39
CA SER A 69 9.70 17.51 4.53
C SER A 69 11.02 18.27 4.58
N LEU A 70 10.96 19.59 4.73
CA LEU A 70 12.14 20.45 4.85
C LEU A 70 12.93 20.10 6.12
N ALA A 71 12.21 20.02 7.25
CA ALA A 71 12.82 19.74 8.54
C ALA A 71 13.45 18.34 8.64
N ARG A 72 12.85 17.35 7.96
CA ARG A 72 13.40 15.99 7.84
C ARG A 72 14.58 15.87 6.86
N GLY A 73 14.93 16.94 6.13
CA GLY A 73 15.94 16.85 5.07
C GLY A 73 15.47 16.09 3.82
N GLN A 74 14.17 16.01 3.61
CA GLN A 74 13.51 15.20 2.59
C GLN A 74 12.82 16.05 1.51
N VAL A 75 13.23 17.31 1.31
CA VAL A 75 12.58 18.21 0.35
C VAL A 75 12.76 17.72 -1.10
N GLY A 76 11.66 17.59 -1.82
CA GLY A 76 11.66 17.18 -3.22
C GLY A 76 11.95 18.35 -4.17
N PRO A 77 12.14 18.08 -5.48
CA PRO A 77 12.44 19.11 -6.49
C PRO A 77 11.36 20.18 -6.65
N SER A 78 10.10 19.79 -6.39
CA SER A 78 8.93 20.65 -6.47
C SER A 78 8.08 20.61 -5.21
N SER A 79 8.64 20.16 -4.07
CA SER A 79 7.89 20.11 -2.82
C SER A 79 7.52 21.51 -2.32
N ASP A 80 6.38 21.58 -1.66
CA ASP A 80 6.01 22.66 -0.76
C ASP A 80 7.05 22.91 0.35
N LEU A 81 7.07 24.14 0.86
CA LEU A 81 7.76 24.50 2.09
C LEU A 81 6.74 24.61 3.22
N ASP A 82 6.90 23.79 4.27
CA ASP A 82 6.09 23.88 5.48
C ASP A 82 6.81 24.73 6.53
N LEU A 83 6.34 25.97 6.74
CA LEU A 83 6.99 26.95 7.61
C LEU A 83 6.09 27.40 8.76
N VAL A 84 6.72 27.74 9.88
CA VAL A 84 5.99 28.29 11.03
C VAL A 84 6.75 29.41 11.71
N VAL A 85 6.05 30.51 11.98
CA VAL A 85 6.50 31.55 12.91
C VAL A 85 5.94 31.23 14.28
N ILE A 86 6.83 31.03 15.26
CA ILE A 86 6.47 30.83 16.67
C ILE A 86 6.84 32.10 17.43
N TYR A 87 5.90 32.62 18.23
CA TYR A 87 6.11 33.87 18.97
C TYR A 87 5.50 33.84 20.37
N GLU A 88 5.97 34.73 21.24
CA GLU A 88 5.33 35.05 22.51
C GLU A 88 4.36 36.21 22.34
N PRO A 89 3.17 36.19 22.97
CA PRO A 89 2.14 37.23 22.79
C PRO A 89 2.59 38.67 23.07
N HIS A 90 3.67 38.86 23.84
CA HIS A 90 4.19 40.18 24.21
C HIS A 90 5.35 40.64 23.33
N ALA A 91 5.82 39.80 22.39
CA ALA A 91 6.98 40.11 21.56
C ALA A 91 6.67 41.16 20.48
N LEU A 92 5.52 41.04 19.82
CA LEU A 92 5.05 41.96 18.78
C LEU A 92 3.52 42.14 18.88
N THR A 93 3.03 43.31 18.46
CA THR A 93 1.60 43.52 18.26
C THR A 93 1.09 42.74 17.04
N ASP A 94 -0.21 42.44 16.98
CA ASP A 94 -0.81 41.72 15.84
C ASP A 94 -0.57 42.43 14.49
N GLN A 95 -0.52 43.77 14.47
CA GLN A 95 -0.24 44.54 13.26
C GLN A 95 1.21 44.33 12.80
N GLN A 96 2.17 44.42 13.73
CA GLN A 96 3.58 44.20 13.47
C GLN A 96 3.85 42.76 13.01
N LEU A 97 3.23 41.78 13.68
CA LEU A 97 3.36 40.38 13.33
C LEU A 97 2.84 40.09 11.91
N ASN A 98 1.68 40.65 11.55
CA ASN A 98 1.15 40.52 10.19
C ASN A 98 2.04 41.20 9.15
N GLU A 99 2.62 42.36 9.47
CA GLU A 99 3.56 43.06 8.57
C GLU A 99 4.81 42.20 8.31
N LEU A 100 5.43 41.66 9.37
CA LEU A 100 6.60 40.78 9.27
C LEU A 100 6.26 39.49 8.50
N ALA A 101 5.16 38.83 8.86
CA ALA A 101 4.70 37.60 8.21
C ALA A 101 4.49 37.82 6.70
N ASN A 102 3.84 38.92 6.30
CA ASN A 102 3.68 39.26 4.88
C ASN A 102 5.02 39.45 4.17
N LYS A 103 6.01 40.08 4.83
CA LYS A 103 7.37 40.24 4.27
C LYS A 103 8.12 38.91 4.12
N LEU A 104 7.74 37.87 4.86
CA LEU A 104 8.27 36.51 4.70
C LEU A 104 7.52 35.72 3.61
N TRP A 105 6.19 35.77 3.60
CA TRP A 105 5.39 34.86 2.77
C TRP A 105 5.28 35.28 1.30
N TYR A 106 5.07 36.58 1.02
CA TYR A 106 4.92 37.04 -0.37
C TYR A 106 6.13 36.71 -1.26
N PRO A 107 7.39 36.93 -0.82
CA PRO A 107 8.54 36.55 -1.63
C PRO A 107 8.61 35.06 -1.97
N ILE A 108 8.16 34.18 -1.06
CA ILE A 108 8.15 32.73 -1.30
C ILE A 108 7.08 32.39 -2.36
N TRP A 109 5.87 32.93 -2.23
CA TRP A 109 4.82 32.74 -3.25
C TRP A 109 5.24 33.32 -4.61
N ASP A 110 5.85 34.51 -4.63
CA ASP A 110 6.34 35.16 -5.84
C ASP A 110 7.50 34.39 -6.51
N SER A 111 8.25 33.59 -5.74
CA SER A 111 9.27 32.68 -6.28
C SER A 111 8.68 31.47 -7.04
N GLY A 112 7.37 31.25 -6.94
CA GLY A 112 6.64 30.15 -7.57
C GLY A 112 6.68 28.83 -6.81
N LEU A 113 7.18 28.85 -5.56
CA LEU A 113 7.09 27.72 -4.62
C LEU A 113 5.73 27.71 -3.93
N ASP A 114 5.22 26.50 -3.69
CA ASP A 114 4.08 26.30 -2.82
C ASP A 114 4.54 26.41 -1.35
N LEU A 115 3.70 27.02 -0.51
CA LEU A 115 4.02 27.31 0.89
C LEU A 115 2.80 26.98 1.75
N ASP A 116 2.99 26.06 2.69
CA ASP A 116 2.09 25.90 3.84
C ASP A 116 2.70 26.66 5.02
N GLN A 117 1.98 27.65 5.53
CA GLN A 117 2.48 28.53 6.58
C GLN A 117 1.53 28.60 7.77
N SER A 118 2.11 28.75 8.95
CA SER A 118 1.33 29.16 10.11
C SER A 118 2.08 30.16 10.99
N VAL A 119 1.32 30.98 11.70
CA VAL A 119 1.83 31.91 12.70
C VAL A 119 1.13 31.56 14.01
N ARG A 120 1.89 31.15 15.02
CA ARG A 120 1.33 30.57 16.24
C ARG A 120 2.09 31.00 17.48
N THR A 121 1.37 31.15 18.58
CA THR A 121 2.00 31.25 19.89
C THR A 121 2.50 29.88 20.37
N VAL A 122 3.45 29.86 21.30
CA VAL A 122 3.91 28.60 21.94
C VAL A 122 2.73 27.75 22.44
N ALA A 123 1.78 28.38 23.14
CA ALA A 123 0.59 27.72 23.65
C ALA A 123 -0.32 27.16 22.53
N GLN A 124 -0.42 27.85 21.39
CA GLN A 124 -1.17 27.36 20.23
C GLN A 124 -0.48 26.19 19.55
N CYS A 125 0.86 26.19 19.43
CA CYS A 125 1.63 25.05 18.92
C CYS A 125 1.38 23.81 19.78
N GLU A 126 1.49 23.97 21.10
CA GLU A 126 1.20 22.90 22.06
C GLU A 126 -0.25 22.40 21.96
N ALA A 127 -1.23 23.30 21.82
CA ALA A 127 -2.64 22.91 21.74
C ALA A 127 -3.01 22.13 20.45
N VAL A 128 -2.32 22.37 19.33
CA VAL A 128 -2.52 21.60 18.09
C VAL A 128 -2.20 20.13 18.31
N THR A 129 -1.15 19.86 19.09
CA THR A 129 -0.72 18.49 19.38
C THR A 129 -1.76 17.67 20.14
N ASP A 130 -2.71 18.32 20.83
CA ASP A 130 -3.76 17.66 21.60
C ASP A 130 -5.01 17.32 20.77
N ARG A 131 -5.22 17.97 19.62
CA ARG A 131 -6.52 17.95 18.90
C ARG A 131 -6.46 17.43 17.47
N ASP A 132 -5.33 17.60 16.79
CA ASP A 132 -5.17 17.28 15.37
C ASP A 132 -3.98 16.34 15.20
N LEU A 133 -4.26 15.07 14.89
CA LEU A 133 -3.21 14.05 14.73
C LEU A 133 -2.33 14.28 13.50
N PRO A 134 -2.87 14.51 12.28
CA PRO A 134 -2.08 14.93 11.13
C PRO A 134 -1.12 16.07 11.42
N ALA A 135 -1.60 17.14 12.05
CA ALA A 135 -0.77 18.29 12.38
C ALA A 135 0.27 17.91 13.46
N ALA A 136 -0.15 17.25 14.54
CA ALA A 136 0.74 16.85 15.65
C ALA A 136 1.97 16.07 15.16
N MET A 137 1.79 15.17 14.19
CA MET A 137 2.92 14.42 13.62
C MET A 137 3.91 15.30 12.86
N GLY A 138 3.42 16.31 12.11
CA GLY A 138 4.30 17.28 11.44
C GLY A 138 5.12 18.11 12.42
N TRP A 139 4.56 18.37 13.61
CA TRP A 139 5.23 19.09 14.69
C TRP A 139 6.30 18.28 15.43
N LEU A 140 6.37 16.95 15.26
CA LEU A 140 7.42 16.13 15.87
C LEU A 140 8.81 16.37 15.26
N ASP A 141 8.85 16.93 14.05
CA ASP A 141 10.07 17.13 13.28
C ASP A 141 10.49 18.62 13.24
N VAL A 142 9.97 19.50 14.11
CA VAL A 142 10.24 20.95 14.02
C VAL A 142 11.73 21.26 14.21
N VAL A 143 12.28 22.10 13.33
CA VAL A 143 13.67 22.59 13.42
C VAL A 143 13.73 24.12 13.29
N PRO A 144 14.65 24.80 14.01
CA PRO A 144 14.85 26.24 13.89
C PRO A 144 15.47 26.64 12.53
N ILE A 145 15.06 27.79 12.00
CA ILE A 145 15.66 28.43 10.82
C ILE A 145 16.33 29.76 11.18
N ALA A 146 15.59 30.67 11.85
CA ALA A 146 16.05 32.03 12.14
C ALA A 146 15.27 32.67 13.30
N GLY A 147 15.71 33.85 13.75
CA GLY A 147 15.15 34.53 14.93
C GLY A 147 15.56 33.85 16.24
N ASP A 148 14.64 33.80 17.20
CA ASP A 148 14.84 33.09 18.47
C ASP A 148 14.79 31.57 18.27
N THR A 149 15.93 31.00 17.89
CA THR A 149 16.08 29.55 17.68
C THR A 149 15.87 28.75 18.97
N GLY A 150 16.18 29.32 20.14
CA GLY A 150 15.94 28.69 21.44
C GLY A 150 14.46 28.55 21.76
N LEU A 151 13.63 29.52 21.37
CA LEU A 151 12.16 29.42 21.45
C LEU A 151 11.62 28.26 20.62
N ILE A 152 12.12 28.08 19.39
CA ILE A 152 11.71 26.98 18.51
C ILE A 152 12.10 25.63 19.11
N GLU A 153 13.35 25.48 19.54
CA GLU A 153 13.87 24.24 20.14
C GLU A 153 13.11 23.86 21.42
N SER A 154 12.89 24.83 22.32
CA SER A 154 12.15 24.58 23.56
C SER A 154 10.67 24.22 23.30
N THR A 155 10.04 24.85 22.30
CA THR A 155 8.69 24.49 21.87
C THR A 155 8.64 23.07 21.29
N ALA A 156 9.61 22.70 20.45
CA ALA A 156 9.70 21.35 19.88
C ALA A 156 9.88 20.28 20.96
N VAL A 157 10.73 20.54 21.97
CA VAL A 157 10.90 19.64 23.12
C VAL A 157 9.59 19.49 23.91
N SER A 158 8.90 20.60 24.20
CA SER A 158 7.61 20.58 24.91
C SER A 158 6.55 19.75 24.16
N ILE A 159 6.47 19.93 22.84
CA ILE A 159 5.59 19.15 21.96
C ILE A 159 5.90 17.66 22.04
N LEU A 160 7.18 17.27 21.94
CA LEU A 160 7.60 15.88 22.03
C LEU A 160 7.25 15.25 23.39
N GLU A 161 7.42 16.00 24.49
CA GLU A 161 7.02 15.52 25.82
C GLU A 161 5.51 15.32 25.95
N ARG A 162 4.72 16.26 25.42
CA ARG A 162 3.24 16.14 25.38
C ARG A 162 2.81 14.95 24.54
N TRP A 163 3.43 14.77 23.37
CA TRP A 163 3.21 13.61 22.52
C TRP A 163 3.46 12.30 23.26
N ARG A 164 4.62 12.15 23.92
CA ARG A 164 4.96 10.95 24.70
C ARG A 164 3.95 10.67 25.83
N LYS A 165 3.48 11.72 26.52
CA LYS A 165 2.45 11.59 27.57
C LYS A 165 1.09 11.15 26.99
N ALA A 166 0.73 11.62 25.81
CA ALA A 166 -0.56 11.34 25.16
C ALA A 166 -0.58 10.07 24.29
N ALA A 167 0.58 9.62 23.80
CA ALA A 167 0.68 8.60 22.75
C ALA A 167 -0.05 7.29 23.10
N ARG A 168 0.02 6.83 24.35
CA ARG A 168 -0.70 5.63 24.79
C ARG A 168 -2.22 5.74 24.60
N LYS A 169 -2.78 6.92 24.86
CA LYS A 169 -4.22 7.19 24.70
C LYS A 169 -4.58 7.42 23.22
N ARG A 170 -3.64 7.95 22.43
CA ARG A 170 -3.84 8.30 21.02
C ARG A 170 -3.41 7.21 20.03
N LEU A 171 -2.82 6.11 20.49
CA LEU A 171 -2.41 5.00 19.63
C LEU A 171 -3.58 4.48 18.76
N PRO A 172 -4.80 4.26 19.29
CA PRO A 172 -5.92 3.84 18.44
C PRO A 172 -6.29 4.85 17.36
N GLU A 173 -6.11 6.15 17.61
CA GLU A 173 -6.35 7.23 16.64
C GLU A 173 -5.32 7.18 15.50
N LEU A 174 -4.04 6.94 15.82
CA LEU A 174 -2.95 6.75 14.84
C LEU A 174 -3.21 5.56 13.93
N LEU A 175 -3.54 4.41 14.52
CA LEU A 175 -3.80 3.19 13.77
C LEU A 175 -5.08 3.31 12.95
N GLY A 176 -6.10 4.00 13.50
CA GLY A 176 -7.30 4.38 12.76
C GLY A 176 -6.99 5.22 11.53
N SER A 177 -6.10 6.23 11.63
CA SER A 177 -5.68 7.03 10.48
C SER A 177 -4.99 6.19 9.40
N ALA A 178 -4.14 5.24 9.79
CA ALA A 178 -3.50 4.32 8.85
C ALA A 178 -4.53 3.43 8.12
N LYS A 179 -5.56 2.97 8.85
CA LYS A 179 -6.66 2.18 8.29
C LYS A 179 -7.51 2.99 7.33
N SER A 180 -7.91 4.22 7.69
CA SER A 180 -8.68 5.09 6.80
C SER A 180 -7.95 5.35 5.47
N ARG A 181 -6.63 5.57 5.51
CA ARG A 181 -5.84 5.71 4.27
C ARG A 181 -5.79 4.44 3.45
N LEU A 182 -5.66 3.27 4.09
CA LEU A 182 -5.72 1.99 3.39
C LEU A 182 -7.06 1.82 2.67
N ASP A 183 -8.17 2.16 3.32
CA ASP A 183 -9.52 2.04 2.73
C ASP A 183 -9.73 3.01 1.55
N GLU A 184 -9.16 4.21 1.62
CA GLU A 184 -9.31 5.24 0.58
C GLU A 184 -8.33 5.06 -0.60
N PHE A 185 -7.03 4.98 -0.29
CA PHE A 185 -5.96 4.97 -1.28
C PHE A 185 -5.57 3.56 -1.70
N GLY A 186 -5.82 2.55 -0.85
CA GLY A 186 -5.40 1.16 -1.07
C GLY A 186 -3.91 0.93 -0.79
N ARG A 187 -3.40 -0.25 -1.18
CA ARG A 187 -1.99 -0.63 -1.00
C ARG A 187 -1.17 -0.31 -2.23
N MET A 188 -0.08 0.42 -2.05
CA MET A 188 0.82 0.81 -3.15
C MET A 188 1.31 -0.39 -3.96
N ALA A 189 1.50 -1.55 -3.32
CA ALA A 189 2.01 -2.75 -3.98
C ALA A 189 1.08 -3.39 -5.01
N TYR A 190 -0.20 -3.03 -5.01
CA TYR A 190 -1.20 -3.67 -5.84
C TYR A 190 -1.99 -2.71 -6.73
N ILE A 191 -1.55 -1.44 -6.84
CA ILE A 191 -2.24 -0.39 -7.59
C ILE A 191 -1.38 0.02 -8.78
N ASN A 192 -2.00 0.17 -9.96
CA ASN A 192 -1.28 0.53 -11.18
C ASN A 192 -0.79 1.99 -11.19
N GLN A 193 -1.57 2.91 -10.61
CA GLN A 193 -1.25 4.35 -10.53
C GLN A 193 -1.35 4.83 -9.06
N PRO A 194 -0.44 4.40 -8.17
CA PRO A 194 -0.54 4.68 -6.75
C PRO A 194 -0.21 6.14 -6.42
N ASP A 195 -0.79 6.64 -5.33
CA ASP A 195 -0.26 7.80 -4.61
C ASP A 195 0.83 7.31 -3.67
N ILE A 196 2.09 7.60 -4.02
CA ILE A 196 3.24 7.07 -3.27
C ILE A 196 3.41 7.74 -1.89
N LYS A 197 2.66 8.82 -1.62
CA LYS A 197 2.66 9.50 -0.33
C LYS A 197 1.58 8.89 0.57
N GLU A 198 0.34 8.81 0.10
CA GLU A 198 -0.83 8.46 0.93
C GLU A 198 -1.18 6.98 0.97
N ALA A 199 -0.89 6.22 -0.09
CA ALA A 199 -1.22 4.78 -0.14
C ALA A 199 -0.50 4.00 0.97
N ARG A 200 -1.07 2.87 1.38
CA ARG A 200 -0.44 1.96 2.35
C ARG A 200 0.89 1.45 1.81
N GLY A 201 1.95 1.58 2.61
CA GLY A 201 3.34 1.41 2.21
C GLY A 201 4.01 2.68 1.67
N GLY A 202 3.32 3.81 1.67
CA GLY A 202 3.79 5.10 1.16
C GLY A 202 4.57 5.93 2.18
N LEU A 203 4.95 7.15 1.79
CA LEU A 203 5.74 8.05 2.63
C LEU A 203 5.02 8.44 3.94
N ARG A 204 3.70 8.55 3.94
CA ARG A 204 2.92 8.89 5.15
C ARG A 204 2.96 7.77 6.20
N ASP A 205 3.11 6.51 5.78
CA ASP A 205 3.34 5.39 6.70
C ASP A 205 4.72 5.48 7.35
N SER A 206 5.73 5.99 6.64
CA SER A 206 7.05 6.24 7.24
C SER A 206 7.01 7.31 8.34
N VAL A 207 6.17 8.34 8.16
CA VAL A 207 5.92 9.36 9.18
C VAL A 207 5.22 8.76 10.41
N LEU A 208 4.25 7.86 10.22
CA LEU A 208 3.62 7.14 11.33
C LEU A 208 4.62 6.28 12.12
N VAL A 209 5.52 5.58 11.42
CA VAL A 209 6.58 4.80 12.07
C VAL A 209 7.47 5.71 12.93
N SER A 210 7.88 6.86 12.41
CA SER A 210 8.65 7.85 13.17
C SER A 210 7.88 8.35 14.39
N ALA A 211 6.58 8.65 14.26
CA ALA A 211 5.75 9.12 15.37
C ALA A 211 5.59 8.05 16.47
N LEU A 212 5.40 6.79 16.09
CA LEU A 212 5.39 5.65 17.01
C LEU A 212 6.74 5.50 17.73
N ALA A 213 7.85 5.63 17.01
CA ALA A 213 9.18 5.56 17.62
C ALA A 213 9.43 6.73 18.59
N ALA A 214 9.04 7.95 18.21
CA ALA A 214 9.16 9.15 19.05
C ALA A 214 8.38 9.03 20.37
N SER A 215 7.34 8.19 20.40
CA SER A 215 6.51 7.92 21.59
C SER A 215 7.13 6.97 22.62
N TRP A 216 8.25 6.30 22.29
CA TRP A 216 8.84 5.20 23.08
C TRP A 216 7.96 3.96 23.27
N LEU A 217 6.87 3.81 22.52
CA LEU A 217 6.04 2.60 22.56
C LEU A 217 6.65 1.44 21.77
N ALA A 218 7.45 1.74 20.76
CA ALA A 218 8.15 0.76 19.94
C ALA A 218 9.43 1.34 19.35
N ASP A 219 10.38 0.47 19.02
CA ASP A 219 11.60 0.89 18.33
C ASP A 219 11.36 1.12 16.84
N ARG A 220 12.04 2.14 16.28
CA ARG A 220 12.09 2.39 14.85
C ARG A 220 12.79 1.21 14.15
N PRO A 221 12.24 0.67 13.06
CA PRO A 221 12.93 -0.30 12.22
C PRO A 221 14.12 0.35 11.50
N HIS A 222 15.15 -0.44 11.19
CA HIS A 222 16.38 0.02 10.55
C HIS A 222 16.80 -0.87 9.38
N GLY A 223 17.75 -0.41 8.57
CA GLY A 223 18.36 -1.20 7.49
C GLY A 223 17.46 -1.26 6.26
N THR A 224 16.91 -2.43 5.93
CA THR A 224 16.06 -2.61 4.74
C THR A 224 14.84 -1.69 4.71
N TYR A 225 14.38 -1.24 5.88
CA TYR A 225 13.34 -0.22 5.98
C TYR A 225 13.83 1.16 5.54
N ASP A 226 15.01 1.60 6.02
CA ASP A 226 15.58 2.90 5.66
C ASP A 226 15.90 2.93 4.16
N ASP A 227 16.45 1.84 3.61
CA ASP A 227 16.69 1.69 2.16
C ASP A 227 15.40 1.81 1.34
N ALA A 228 14.29 1.25 1.85
CA ALA A 228 12.99 1.33 1.19
C ALA A 228 12.43 2.76 1.20
N VAL A 229 12.53 3.47 2.33
CA VAL A 229 12.11 4.86 2.44
C VAL A 229 12.94 5.76 1.51
N GLU A 230 14.26 5.62 1.52
CA GLU A 230 15.15 6.38 0.63
C GLU A 230 14.85 6.10 -0.85
N ARG A 231 14.60 4.83 -1.21
CA ARG A 231 14.24 4.50 -2.59
C ARG A 231 12.89 5.08 -2.98
N LEU A 232 11.92 5.14 -2.06
CA LEU A 232 10.62 5.77 -2.34
C LEU A 232 10.75 7.28 -2.53
N LEU A 233 11.62 7.94 -1.76
CA LEU A 233 11.94 9.35 -1.94
C LEU A 233 12.59 9.62 -3.31
N ASP A 234 13.45 8.70 -3.78
CA ASP A 234 14.01 8.80 -5.15
C ASP A 234 12.91 8.70 -6.21
N VAL A 235 11.94 7.79 -6.06
CA VAL A 235 10.79 7.69 -6.97
C VAL A 235 9.99 8.99 -6.97
N ARG A 236 9.71 9.56 -5.79
CA ARG A 236 9.00 10.84 -5.67
C ARG A 236 9.74 11.96 -6.38
N ASP A 237 11.05 12.07 -6.16
CA ASP A 237 11.87 13.10 -6.80
C ASP A 237 11.81 12.95 -8.34
N CYS A 238 11.87 11.73 -8.87
CA CYS A 238 11.67 11.48 -10.31
C CYS A 238 10.27 11.85 -10.79
N ILE A 239 9.20 11.56 -10.04
CA ILE A 239 7.84 11.99 -10.39
C ILE A 239 7.77 13.51 -10.48
N HIS A 240 8.33 14.24 -9.51
CA HIS A 240 8.32 15.71 -9.51
C HIS A 240 9.09 16.27 -10.71
N LEU A 241 10.22 15.66 -11.08
CA LEU A 241 11.00 16.05 -12.26
C LEU A 241 10.23 15.83 -13.57
N VAL A 242 9.54 14.70 -13.70
CA VAL A 242 8.77 14.36 -14.90
C VAL A 242 7.48 15.19 -15.00
N ALA A 243 6.81 15.43 -13.89
CA ALA A 243 5.55 16.17 -13.83
C ALA A 243 5.74 17.70 -13.81
N GLY A 244 6.90 18.19 -13.33
CA GLY A 244 7.20 19.61 -13.17
C GLY A 244 6.40 20.32 -12.06
N LYS A 245 5.81 19.56 -11.13
CA LYS A 245 4.94 20.07 -10.05
C LYS A 245 4.97 19.14 -8.83
N ASP A 246 4.46 19.62 -7.70
CA ASP A 246 4.25 18.79 -6.51
C ASP A 246 3.12 17.80 -6.76
N THR A 247 3.46 16.55 -7.07
CA THR A 247 2.48 15.49 -7.23
C THR A 247 3.09 14.16 -6.84
N ASN A 248 2.33 13.38 -6.08
CA ASN A 248 2.73 12.06 -5.60
C ASN A 248 2.04 10.94 -6.39
N MET A 249 1.33 11.28 -7.46
CA MET A 249 0.59 10.35 -8.30
C MET A 249 1.48 9.80 -9.43
N LEU A 250 1.73 8.49 -9.43
CA LEU A 250 2.42 7.83 -10.54
C LEU A 250 1.44 7.50 -11.68
N LEU A 251 1.04 8.53 -12.42
CA LEU A 251 0.14 8.40 -13.57
C LEU A 251 0.82 7.67 -14.74
N SER A 252 0.03 6.98 -15.59
CA SER A 252 0.54 6.24 -16.74
C SER A 252 1.49 7.04 -17.65
N PRO A 253 1.25 8.33 -17.97
CA PRO A 253 2.17 9.14 -18.79
C PRO A 253 3.55 9.37 -18.15
N TYR A 254 3.69 9.18 -16.84
CA TYR A 254 4.94 9.39 -16.12
C TYR A 254 5.77 8.11 -16.00
N GLN A 255 5.14 6.94 -16.03
CA GLN A 255 5.76 5.66 -15.63
C GLN A 255 7.02 5.32 -16.43
N ALA A 256 6.98 5.36 -17.76
CA ALA A 256 8.15 5.05 -18.59
C ALA A 256 9.32 6.02 -18.33
N LYS A 257 9.03 7.32 -18.18
CA LYS A 257 10.06 8.34 -17.93
C LYS A 257 10.66 8.21 -16.53
N VAL A 258 9.83 7.98 -15.52
CA VAL A 258 10.26 7.73 -14.14
C VAL A 258 11.10 6.44 -14.08
N ALA A 259 10.67 5.37 -14.75
CA ALA A 259 11.42 4.11 -14.83
C ALA A 259 12.79 4.30 -15.48
N ALA A 260 12.85 5.03 -16.60
CA ALA A 260 14.10 5.37 -17.26
C ALA A 260 15.03 6.21 -16.35
N MET A 261 14.49 7.24 -15.68
CA MET A 261 15.25 8.04 -14.71
C MET A 261 15.75 7.20 -13.54
N LEU A 262 15.06 6.14 -13.14
CA LEU A 262 15.52 5.23 -12.08
C LEU A 262 16.53 4.18 -12.56
N GLY A 263 16.90 4.21 -13.85
CA GLY A 263 17.84 3.28 -14.46
C GLY A 263 17.25 1.91 -14.77
N LEU A 264 15.92 1.81 -14.93
CA LEU A 264 15.20 0.55 -15.19
C LEU A 264 14.97 0.28 -16.69
N ALA A 265 15.29 1.23 -17.56
CA ALA A 265 15.15 1.06 -19.00
C ALA A 265 16.39 0.36 -19.58
N ASP A 266 16.23 -0.89 -20.03
CA ASP A 266 17.30 -1.65 -20.67
C ASP A 266 17.58 -1.10 -22.10
N PRO A 267 18.77 -0.52 -22.35
CA PRO A 267 19.09 0.07 -23.64
C PRO A 267 19.25 -0.95 -24.77
N THR A 268 19.30 -2.25 -24.46
CA THR A 268 19.42 -3.34 -25.45
C THR A 268 18.08 -3.74 -26.05
N LEU A 269 16.96 -3.34 -25.44
CA LEU A 269 15.61 -3.66 -25.91
C LEU A 269 15.10 -2.61 -26.92
N PRO A 270 14.28 -3.00 -27.91
CA PRO A 270 13.55 -2.07 -28.78
C PRO A 270 12.66 -1.12 -27.97
N ASP A 271 12.43 0.10 -28.46
CA ASP A 271 11.78 1.18 -27.68
C ASP A 271 10.44 0.78 -27.04
N GLY A 272 9.52 0.16 -27.78
CA GLY A 272 8.23 -0.26 -27.25
C GLY A 272 8.32 -1.37 -26.19
N GLU A 273 9.26 -2.31 -26.36
CA GLU A 273 9.50 -3.39 -25.39
C GLU A 273 10.22 -2.85 -24.15
N ARG A 274 11.18 -1.94 -24.35
CA ARG A 274 11.92 -1.25 -23.31
C ARG A 274 10.99 -0.48 -22.39
N GLU A 275 10.07 0.31 -22.95
CA GLU A 275 9.10 1.05 -22.15
C GLU A 275 8.25 0.11 -21.31
N ALA A 276 7.61 -0.89 -21.93
CA ALA A 276 6.77 -1.85 -21.23
C ALA A 276 7.52 -2.58 -20.11
N LYS A 277 8.75 -3.07 -20.40
CA LYS A 277 9.58 -3.77 -19.42
C LYS A 277 10.02 -2.86 -18.26
N SER A 278 10.39 -1.61 -18.55
CA SER A 278 10.80 -0.66 -17.52
C SER A 278 9.65 -0.28 -16.58
N ILE A 279 8.41 -0.22 -17.09
CA ILE A 279 7.20 0.01 -16.28
C ILE A 279 6.96 -1.20 -15.37
N ASP A 280 7.04 -2.43 -15.90
CA ASP A 280 6.92 -3.66 -15.09
C ASP A 280 7.97 -3.67 -13.95
N ASP A 281 9.21 -3.28 -14.24
CA ASP A 281 10.30 -3.20 -13.25
C ASP A 281 10.05 -2.10 -12.21
N LEU A 282 9.50 -0.96 -12.62
CA LEU A 282 9.11 0.12 -11.70
C LEU A 282 8.00 -0.33 -10.75
N GLN A 283 6.98 -1.02 -11.25
CA GLN A 283 5.88 -1.55 -10.42
C GLN A 283 6.39 -2.61 -9.45
N THR A 284 7.27 -3.50 -9.91
CA THR A 284 7.93 -4.49 -9.05
C THR A 284 8.75 -3.82 -7.94
N LEU A 285 9.48 -2.74 -8.28
CA LEU A 285 10.23 -1.96 -7.31
C LEU A 285 9.32 -1.31 -6.27
N LEU A 286 8.23 -0.67 -6.71
CA LEU A 286 7.25 -0.04 -5.82
C LEU A 286 6.56 -1.06 -4.92
N ALA A 287 6.19 -2.22 -5.45
CA ALA A 287 5.58 -3.27 -4.65
C ALA A 287 6.52 -3.77 -3.55
N ARG A 288 7.79 -4.01 -3.86
CA ARG A 288 8.79 -4.41 -2.85
C ARG A 288 8.97 -3.34 -1.77
N VAL A 289 9.13 -2.08 -2.16
CA VAL A 289 9.31 -0.94 -1.24
C VAL A 289 8.07 -0.75 -0.36
N GLY A 290 6.88 -0.73 -0.98
CA GLY A 290 5.61 -0.52 -0.29
C GLY A 290 5.30 -1.63 0.71
N ARG A 291 5.52 -2.88 0.34
CA ARG A 291 5.38 -4.02 1.26
C ARG A 291 6.34 -3.92 2.44
N GLN A 292 7.59 -3.54 2.21
CA GLN A 292 8.58 -3.38 3.28
C GLN A 292 8.18 -2.28 4.27
N ILE A 293 7.71 -1.13 3.78
CA ILE A 293 7.25 -0.02 4.62
C ILE A 293 5.98 -0.41 5.38
N ALA A 294 4.98 -0.97 4.70
CA ALA A 294 3.73 -1.42 5.32
C ALA A 294 3.99 -2.45 6.43
N PHE A 295 4.80 -3.47 6.15
CA PHE A 295 5.18 -4.49 7.13
C PHE A 295 5.93 -3.90 8.33
N SER A 296 6.77 -2.89 8.09
CA SER A 296 7.52 -2.20 9.14
C SER A 296 6.58 -1.38 10.04
N LEU A 297 5.54 -0.75 9.46
CA LEU A 297 4.50 -0.09 10.22
C LEU A 297 3.67 -1.08 11.04
N ASP A 298 3.19 -2.18 10.45
CA ASP A 298 2.43 -3.21 11.16
C ASP A 298 3.24 -3.84 12.31
N SER A 299 4.51 -4.15 12.05
CA SER A 299 5.42 -4.67 13.09
C SER A 299 5.65 -3.67 14.23
N THR A 300 5.69 -2.37 13.93
CA THR A 300 5.93 -1.32 14.93
C THR A 300 4.66 -1.04 15.73
N ALA A 301 3.51 -1.02 15.06
CA ALA A 301 2.19 -0.89 15.66
C ALA A 301 1.89 -2.05 16.62
N SER A 302 2.04 -3.29 16.17
CA SER A 302 1.86 -4.50 17.00
C SER A 302 2.73 -4.45 18.27
N ARG A 303 4.02 -4.07 18.16
CA ARG A 303 4.89 -3.86 19.35
C ARG A 303 4.37 -2.75 20.28
N ALA A 304 3.89 -1.64 19.73
CA ALA A 304 3.34 -0.54 20.51
C ALA A 304 2.06 -0.96 21.26
N GLU A 305 1.20 -1.75 20.62
CA GLU A 305 -0.01 -2.30 21.24
C GLU A 305 0.33 -3.31 22.35
N HIS A 306 1.27 -4.23 22.11
CA HIS A 306 1.73 -5.18 23.14
C HIS A 306 2.33 -4.48 24.37
N SER A 307 3.00 -3.35 24.18
CA SER A 307 3.49 -2.51 25.29
C SER A 307 2.34 -2.04 26.18
N LEU A 308 1.17 -1.72 25.61
CA LEU A 308 -0.01 -1.33 26.38
C LEU A 308 -0.69 -2.51 27.10
N THR A 309 -0.70 -3.70 26.51
CA THR A 309 -1.33 -4.88 27.13
C THR A 309 -0.53 -5.39 28.32
N HIS A 310 0.79 -5.28 28.28
CA HIS A 310 1.71 -5.79 29.29
C HIS A 310 2.03 -4.80 30.43
N ASP A 311 1.71 -3.51 30.28
CA ASP A 311 1.94 -2.46 31.30
C ASP A 311 0.76 -2.27 32.28
N LYS A 312 -0.27 -3.15 32.23
CA LYS A 312 -1.17 -3.29 33.39
C LYS A 312 -0.30 -3.74 34.57
N PRO A 313 -0.18 -2.96 35.66
CA PRO A 313 0.69 -3.31 36.77
C PRO A 313 0.18 -4.60 37.39
N ARG A 314 0.78 -5.72 37.00
CA ARG A 314 0.63 -7.00 37.70
C ARG A 314 1.43 -6.86 39.00
N PHE A 315 0.84 -6.17 39.97
CA PHE A 315 1.17 -6.16 41.40
C PHE A 315 2.66 -6.06 41.77
N ALA A 316 3.28 -4.88 41.62
CA ALA A 316 4.59 -4.61 42.22
C ALA A 316 4.52 -3.86 43.57
N PHE A 317 3.43 -3.15 43.88
CA PHE A 317 3.37 -2.35 45.12
C PHE A 317 3.01 -3.16 46.39
N PHE A 318 2.30 -4.29 46.26
CA PHE A 318 1.93 -5.13 47.41
C PHE A 318 2.99 -6.16 47.85
N GLN A 319 4.11 -6.29 47.12
CA GLN A 319 5.18 -7.24 47.47
C GLN A 319 6.11 -6.78 48.60
N VAL A 320 6.07 -5.50 48.99
CA VAL A 320 6.87 -5.00 50.13
C VAL A 320 6.26 -5.44 51.48
N PHE A 321 4.98 -5.81 51.52
CA PHE A 321 4.27 -6.16 52.77
C PHE A 321 4.03 -7.66 52.99
N GLN A 322 4.39 -8.55 52.05
CA GLN A 322 4.29 -10.01 52.24
C GLN A 322 5.42 -10.79 51.52
N PRO A 323 6.43 -11.32 52.24
CA PRO A 323 7.56 -12.05 51.63
C PRO A 323 7.22 -13.45 51.10
N ARG A 324 5.93 -13.85 51.08
CA ARG A 324 5.47 -15.20 50.69
C ARG A 324 4.43 -15.21 49.57
N GLY A 325 4.18 -14.07 48.93
CA GLY A 325 3.32 -13.96 47.75
C GLY A 325 4.13 -14.05 46.46
N GLY A 326 4.68 -15.22 46.14
CA GLY A 326 5.25 -15.49 44.83
C GLY A 326 4.13 -15.48 43.79
N GLY A 327 3.77 -14.29 43.30
CA GLY A 327 2.87 -14.14 42.16
C GLY A 327 3.50 -14.85 40.97
N LYS A 328 3.09 -16.10 40.73
CA LYS A 328 3.53 -16.88 39.58
C LYS A 328 3.22 -16.03 38.35
N ARG A 329 4.24 -15.69 37.56
CA ARG A 329 4.05 -15.20 36.19
C ARG A 329 3.11 -16.20 35.52
N GLN A 330 1.86 -15.80 35.28
CA GLN A 330 0.94 -16.62 34.51
C GLN A 330 1.49 -16.64 33.10
N ALA A 331 1.83 -17.85 32.61
CA ALA A 331 2.27 -18.01 31.23
C ALA A 331 1.17 -17.47 30.30
N PRO A 332 1.53 -16.80 29.19
CA PRO A 332 0.56 -16.37 28.20
C PRO A 332 -0.33 -17.55 27.77
N THR A 333 -1.64 -17.34 27.79
CA THR A 333 -2.62 -18.34 27.36
C THR A 333 -2.73 -18.27 25.84
N PHE A 334 -2.31 -19.35 25.18
CA PHE A 334 -2.48 -19.54 23.74
C PHE A 334 -3.72 -20.40 23.51
N ASP A 335 -4.70 -19.89 22.77
CA ASP A 335 -5.87 -20.66 22.36
C ASP A 335 -5.52 -21.42 21.07
N VAL A 336 -5.09 -22.68 21.21
CA VAL A 336 -4.68 -23.52 20.08
C VAL A 336 -5.90 -23.92 19.25
N ILE A 337 -5.95 -23.45 18.02
CA ILE A 337 -7.11 -23.59 17.11
C ILE A 337 -6.87 -24.60 15.98
N ALA A 338 -5.62 -24.88 15.66
CA ALA A 338 -5.20 -25.93 14.74
C ALA A 338 -3.79 -26.41 15.12
N PRO A 339 -3.31 -27.57 14.62
CA PRO A 339 -1.96 -28.01 14.95
C PRO A 339 -0.93 -26.98 14.50
N GLY A 340 -0.11 -26.50 15.45
CA GLY A 340 0.89 -25.46 15.22
C GLY A 340 0.36 -24.02 15.18
N VAL A 341 -0.95 -23.79 15.33
CA VAL A 341 -1.60 -22.48 15.20
C VAL A 341 -2.42 -22.13 16.46
N ALA A 342 -2.25 -20.91 16.97
CA ALA A 342 -3.00 -20.41 18.10
C ALA A 342 -3.49 -18.97 17.88
N LYS A 343 -4.49 -18.56 18.65
CA LYS A 343 -4.87 -17.15 18.80
C LYS A 343 -4.22 -16.57 20.05
N HIS A 344 -3.70 -15.35 19.92
CA HIS A 344 -3.14 -14.61 21.04
C HIS A 344 -3.27 -13.11 20.77
N GLU A 345 -3.81 -12.35 21.72
CA GLU A 345 -3.94 -10.88 21.65
C GLU A 345 -4.54 -10.38 20.31
N GLU A 346 -5.66 -10.98 19.87
CA GLU A 346 -6.35 -10.64 18.62
C GLU A 346 -5.55 -10.90 17.32
N GLU A 347 -4.47 -11.67 17.40
CA GLU A 347 -3.67 -12.10 16.25
C GLU A 347 -3.63 -13.63 16.13
N ILE A 348 -3.37 -14.11 14.90
CA ILE A 348 -2.96 -15.49 14.66
C ILE A 348 -1.45 -15.62 14.87
N VAL A 349 -1.09 -16.55 15.75
CA VAL A 349 0.30 -16.84 16.13
C VAL A 349 0.66 -18.30 15.95
N LEU A 350 1.97 -18.59 15.94
CA LEU A 350 2.46 -19.96 16.07
C LEU A 350 2.16 -20.50 17.47
N ALA A 351 1.57 -21.69 17.55
CA ALA A 351 1.36 -22.37 18.83
C ALA A 351 2.70 -22.73 19.48
N PRO A 352 2.79 -22.81 20.82
CA PRO A 352 3.98 -23.28 21.51
C PRO A 352 4.46 -24.64 20.98
N GLY A 353 5.74 -24.74 20.63
CA GLY A 353 6.33 -25.97 20.07
C GLY A 353 6.14 -26.16 18.56
N ALA A 354 5.50 -25.21 17.86
CA ALA A 354 5.44 -25.25 16.40
C ALA A 354 6.85 -25.11 15.79
N GLU A 355 7.18 -25.98 14.84
CA GLU A 355 8.46 -25.97 14.12
C GLU A 355 8.24 -25.69 12.62
N PRO A 356 8.20 -24.41 12.18
CA PRO A 356 7.93 -24.06 10.79
C PRO A 356 8.82 -24.78 9.78
N ALA A 357 10.10 -24.97 10.08
CA ALA A 357 11.05 -25.62 9.18
C ALA A 357 10.77 -27.12 8.93
N ALA A 358 10.00 -27.77 9.81
CA ALA A 358 9.63 -29.18 9.69
C ALA A 358 8.24 -29.38 9.09
N ASP A 359 7.47 -28.31 8.90
CA ASP A 359 6.04 -28.39 8.59
C ASP A 359 5.69 -27.58 7.32
N PRO A 360 5.51 -28.23 6.15
CA PRO A 360 5.20 -27.55 4.90
C PRO A 360 3.80 -26.92 4.88
N ASN A 361 2.85 -27.45 5.65
CA ASN A 361 1.44 -27.06 5.62
C ASN A 361 1.08 -26.01 6.68
N LEU A 362 1.97 -25.74 7.63
CA LEU A 362 1.76 -24.77 8.70
C LEU A 362 1.36 -23.39 8.18
N VAL A 363 2.00 -22.92 7.10
CA VAL A 363 1.67 -21.60 6.52
C VAL A 363 0.26 -21.54 5.94
N LEU A 364 -0.22 -22.61 5.32
CA LEU A 364 -1.61 -22.69 4.84
C LEU A 364 -2.60 -22.81 5.99
N ARG A 365 -2.28 -23.55 7.06
CA ARG A 365 -3.11 -23.59 8.28
C ARG A 365 -3.21 -22.24 8.96
N VAL A 366 -2.10 -21.49 9.05
CA VAL A 366 -2.11 -20.12 9.58
C VAL A 366 -2.96 -19.21 8.69
N ALA A 367 -2.83 -19.31 7.36
CA ALA A 367 -3.62 -18.50 6.43
C ALA A 367 -5.12 -18.80 6.55
N VAL A 368 -5.52 -20.07 6.54
CA VAL A 368 -6.92 -20.48 6.71
C VAL A 368 -7.45 -20.01 8.06
N ALA A 369 -6.69 -20.19 9.14
CA ALA A 369 -7.08 -19.69 10.47
C ALA A 369 -7.28 -18.16 10.49
N ALA A 370 -6.35 -17.40 9.89
CA ALA A 370 -6.48 -15.95 9.80
C ALA A 370 -7.75 -15.52 9.06
N ALA A 371 -8.07 -16.22 7.96
CA ALA A 371 -9.25 -15.93 7.17
C ALA A 371 -10.56 -16.31 7.90
N GLU A 372 -10.62 -17.50 8.52
CA GLU A 372 -11.81 -18.03 9.19
C GLU A 372 -12.13 -17.27 10.49
N PHE A 373 -11.12 -16.89 11.26
CA PHE A 373 -11.30 -16.11 12.49
C PHE A 373 -11.36 -14.60 12.24
N GLY A 374 -11.02 -14.13 11.05
CA GLY A 374 -10.98 -12.69 10.72
C GLY A 374 -9.92 -11.92 11.51
N LEU A 375 -8.82 -12.58 11.88
CA LEU A 375 -7.74 -12.01 12.68
C LEU A 375 -6.46 -11.84 11.83
N PRO A 376 -5.70 -10.75 12.00
CA PRO A 376 -4.42 -10.56 11.32
C PRO A 376 -3.38 -11.61 11.74
N ILE A 377 -2.45 -11.92 10.84
CA ILE A 377 -1.31 -12.78 11.17
C ILE A 377 -0.23 -11.93 11.84
N ALA A 378 0.19 -12.32 13.04
CA ALA A 378 1.22 -11.58 13.77
C ALA A 378 2.50 -11.43 12.92
N PRO A 379 3.13 -10.23 12.86
CA PRO A 379 4.32 -10.02 12.03
C PRO A 379 5.50 -10.95 12.38
N GLY A 380 5.62 -11.33 13.65
CA GLY A 380 6.60 -12.34 14.10
C GLY A 380 6.31 -13.74 13.56
N THR A 381 5.05 -14.10 13.42
CA THR A 381 4.59 -15.37 12.82
C THR A 381 4.92 -15.39 11.33
N LEU A 382 4.55 -14.35 10.57
CA LEU A 382 4.87 -14.25 9.14
C LEU A 382 6.37 -14.41 8.86
N ARG A 383 7.24 -13.75 9.65
CA ARG A 383 8.71 -13.91 9.51
C ARG A 383 9.18 -15.35 9.71
N ASN A 384 8.59 -16.06 10.67
CA ASN A 384 8.97 -17.44 10.94
C ASN A 384 8.42 -18.43 9.90
N LEU A 385 7.25 -18.15 9.31
CA LEU A 385 6.66 -18.95 8.23
C LEU A 385 7.50 -18.94 6.95
N LYS A 386 8.41 -17.97 6.76
CA LYS A 386 9.40 -18.01 5.67
C LYS A 386 10.23 -19.30 5.65
N LYS A 387 10.41 -19.93 6.81
CA LYS A 387 11.19 -21.16 6.99
C LYS A 387 10.43 -22.42 6.57
N CYS A 388 9.11 -22.34 6.34
CA CYS A 388 8.33 -23.50 5.92
C CYS A 388 8.84 -24.08 4.60
N PRO A 389 9.01 -25.41 4.49
CA PRO A 389 9.47 -26.09 3.28
C PRO A 389 8.34 -26.23 2.26
N ILE A 390 7.67 -25.12 1.94
CA ILE A 390 6.59 -25.06 0.96
C ILE A 390 7.15 -24.97 -0.47
N GLY A 391 6.53 -25.68 -1.40
CA GLY A 391 6.96 -25.70 -2.79
C GLY A 391 5.89 -26.28 -3.71
N ASP A 392 6.12 -26.15 -5.01
CA ASP A 392 5.18 -26.47 -6.07
C ASP A 392 4.99 -27.98 -6.30
N ARG A 393 5.88 -28.83 -5.76
CA ARG A 393 5.90 -30.29 -6.00
C ARG A 393 5.42 -31.15 -4.82
N ASN A 394 5.19 -30.56 -3.65
CA ASN A 394 4.96 -31.31 -2.40
C ASN A 394 3.49 -31.27 -1.94
N TRP A 395 2.55 -31.27 -2.90
CA TRP A 395 1.12 -31.18 -2.59
C TRP A 395 0.57 -32.48 -1.97
N THR A 396 0.16 -32.40 -0.72
CA THR A 396 -0.60 -33.42 0.01
C THR A 396 -2.11 -33.16 -0.06
N ASP A 397 -2.94 -34.14 0.33
CA ASP A 397 -4.39 -33.94 0.45
C ASP A 397 -4.72 -32.77 1.39
N GLU A 398 -4.04 -32.68 2.54
CA GLU A 398 -4.19 -31.57 3.49
C GLU A 398 -3.87 -30.22 2.82
N SER A 399 -2.77 -30.13 2.06
CA SER A 399 -2.39 -28.86 1.41
C SER A 399 -3.41 -28.42 0.35
N ARG A 400 -3.98 -29.37 -0.41
CA ARG A 400 -5.04 -29.09 -1.39
C ARG A 400 -6.31 -28.60 -0.68
N GLU A 401 -6.73 -29.30 0.37
CA GLU A 401 -7.91 -28.91 1.16
C GLU A 401 -7.75 -27.51 1.75
N LEU A 402 -6.61 -27.24 2.39
CA LEU A 402 -6.33 -25.92 2.97
C LEU A 402 -6.28 -24.82 1.93
N PHE A 403 -5.70 -25.09 0.75
CA PHE A 403 -5.65 -24.11 -0.33
C PHE A 403 -7.05 -23.77 -0.85
N ILE A 404 -7.89 -24.77 -1.09
CA ILE A 404 -9.30 -24.56 -1.49
C ILE A 404 -10.07 -23.81 -0.39
N ARG A 405 -9.91 -24.20 0.88
CA ARG A 405 -10.55 -23.52 2.02
C ARG A 405 -10.13 -22.05 2.12
N LEU A 406 -8.85 -21.75 1.89
CA LEU A 406 -8.34 -20.39 1.83
C LEU A 406 -9.00 -19.63 0.67
N LEU A 407 -9.02 -20.17 -0.55
CA LEU A 407 -9.69 -19.52 -1.68
C LEU A 407 -11.19 -19.28 -1.44
N ALA A 408 -11.84 -20.18 -0.70
CA ALA A 408 -13.25 -20.10 -0.34
C ALA A 408 -13.56 -19.11 0.80
N SER A 409 -12.57 -18.38 1.34
CA SER A 409 -12.77 -17.49 2.50
C SER A 409 -13.42 -16.14 2.16
N GLY A 410 -13.88 -15.95 0.92
CA GLY A 410 -14.58 -14.74 0.48
C GLY A 410 -13.73 -13.47 0.67
N PRO A 411 -14.30 -12.35 1.17
CA PRO A 411 -13.57 -11.09 1.33
C PRO A 411 -12.31 -11.17 2.20
N ALA A 412 -12.25 -12.11 3.17
CA ALA A 412 -11.09 -12.28 4.03
C ALA A 412 -9.84 -12.75 3.27
N LEU A 413 -10.02 -13.38 2.10
CA LEU A 413 -8.92 -13.87 1.26
C LEU A 413 -7.96 -12.74 0.88
N LEU A 414 -8.48 -11.54 0.62
CA LEU A 414 -7.65 -10.40 0.16
C LEU A 414 -6.54 -10.09 1.15
N ASN A 415 -6.90 -9.84 2.41
CA ASN A 415 -5.93 -9.47 3.43
C ASN A 415 -4.93 -10.59 3.69
N VAL A 416 -5.42 -11.84 3.80
CA VAL A 416 -4.57 -12.99 4.11
C VAL A 416 -3.63 -13.33 2.94
N TRP A 417 -4.11 -13.22 1.70
CA TRP A 417 -3.29 -13.46 0.52
C TRP A 417 -2.13 -12.46 0.42
N GLU A 418 -2.41 -11.19 0.71
CA GLU A 418 -1.39 -10.13 0.74
C GLU A 418 -0.33 -10.40 1.83
N ASP A 419 -0.74 -10.87 3.02
CA ASP A 419 0.16 -11.24 4.11
C ASP A 419 1.09 -12.41 3.74
N ILE A 420 0.56 -13.46 3.10
CA ILE A 420 1.38 -14.61 2.69
C ILE A 420 2.18 -14.34 1.40
N ASP A 421 1.72 -13.42 0.55
CA ASP A 421 2.48 -12.93 -0.60
C ASP A 421 3.71 -12.14 -0.15
N PHE A 422 3.67 -11.45 1.00
CA PHE A 422 4.86 -10.81 1.57
C PHE A 422 6.03 -11.78 1.78
N ILE A 423 5.74 -13.04 2.08
CA ILE A 423 6.74 -14.10 2.29
C ILE A 423 6.84 -15.07 1.09
N ASP A 424 6.27 -14.67 -0.04
CA ASP A 424 6.33 -15.34 -1.33
C ASP A 424 5.64 -16.72 -1.38
N VAL A 425 4.61 -16.95 -0.56
CA VAL A 425 3.86 -18.23 -0.59
C VAL A 425 3.23 -18.49 -1.96
N PRO A 426 2.52 -17.55 -2.61
CA PRO A 426 1.92 -17.80 -3.91
C PRO A 426 2.96 -18.16 -4.97
N GLY A 427 4.10 -17.47 -5.01
CA GLY A 427 5.20 -17.75 -5.93
C GLY A 427 5.86 -19.11 -5.72
N LYS A 428 5.93 -19.60 -4.47
CA LYS A 428 6.44 -20.93 -4.14
C LYS A 428 5.48 -22.06 -4.50
N LEU A 429 4.18 -21.85 -4.31
CA LEU A 429 3.14 -22.84 -4.62
C LEU A 429 2.81 -22.90 -6.13
N ILE A 430 2.84 -21.75 -6.78
CA ILE A 430 2.48 -21.56 -8.19
C ILE A 430 3.61 -20.73 -8.83
N PRO A 431 4.70 -21.34 -9.31
CA PRO A 431 5.80 -20.59 -9.95
C PRO A 431 5.35 -19.72 -11.12
N GLU A 432 4.28 -20.12 -11.81
CA GLU A 432 3.63 -19.35 -12.84
C GLU A 432 3.12 -17.98 -12.32
N TRP A 433 2.76 -17.87 -11.05
CA TRP A 433 2.33 -16.62 -10.41
C TRP A 433 3.37 -15.51 -10.57
N LEU A 434 4.66 -15.85 -10.57
CA LEU A 434 5.75 -14.88 -10.72
C LEU A 434 5.70 -14.13 -12.06
N GLY A 435 5.02 -14.67 -13.08
CA GLY A 435 4.83 -14.00 -14.37
C GLY A 435 3.79 -12.88 -14.35
N VAL A 436 2.89 -12.88 -13.37
CA VAL A 436 1.80 -11.89 -13.22
C VAL A 436 1.89 -11.07 -11.94
N ARG A 437 2.74 -11.46 -11.00
CA ARG A 437 2.94 -10.80 -9.71
C ARG A 437 3.41 -9.36 -9.87
N ASN A 438 2.71 -8.42 -9.24
CA ASN A 438 2.95 -6.97 -9.34
C ASN A 438 2.94 -6.42 -10.79
N ARG A 439 2.37 -7.17 -11.74
CA ARG A 439 2.34 -6.76 -13.14
C ARG A 439 1.19 -5.76 -13.35
N PRO A 440 1.46 -4.59 -13.93
CA PRO A 440 0.40 -3.66 -14.28
C PRO A 440 -0.51 -4.25 -15.34
N SER A 441 -1.80 -3.95 -15.25
CA SER A 441 -2.71 -4.27 -16.35
C SER A 441 -2.57 -3.22 -17.46
N ALA A 442 -2.53 -3.67 -18.71
CA ALA A 442 -2.53 -2.79 -19.88
C ALA A 442 -3.87 -2.05 -20.07
N SER A 443 -4.96 -2.56 -19.48
CA SER A 443 -6.29 -1.95 -19.58
C SER A 443 -6.42 -0.78 -18.59
N ALA A 444 -6.73 0.41 -19.10
CA ALA A 444 -6.98 1.60 -18.28
C ALA A 444 -8.14 1.43 -17.28
N ALA A 445 -9.02 0.44 -17.52
CA ALA A 445 -10.11 0.12 -16.60
C ALA A 445 -9.66 -0.64 -15.35
N HIS A 446 -8.44 -1.20 -15.32
CA HIS A 446 -7.94 -1.98 -14.19
C HIS A 446 -7.22 -1.06 -13.21
N ARG A 447 -7.79 -0.90 -12.01
CA ARG A 447 -7.13 -0.21 -10.90
C ARG A 447 -5.93 -1.01 -10.35
N TYR A 448 -6.07 -2.33 -10.32
CA TYR A 448 -5.13 -3.22 -9.63
C TYR A 448 -4.17 -3.94 -10.57
N THR A 449 -3.06 -4.40 -10.00
CA THR A 449 -2.14 -5.33 -10.66
C THR A 449 -2.85 -6.65 -10.98
N ILE A 450 -2.37 -7.38 -11.99
CA ILE A 450 -3.04 -8.59 -12.50
C ILE A 450 -3.21 -9.65 -11.40
N ASP A 451 -2.16 -9.90 -10.62
CA ASP A 451 -2.19 -10.81 -9.49
C ASP A 451 -3.25 -10.45 -8.44
N ARG A 452 -3.33 -9.17 -8.04
CA ARG A 452 -4.32 -8.70 -7.07
C ARG A 452 -5.75 -8.80 -7.62
N HIS A 453 -5.93 -8.54 -8.91
CA HIS A 453 -7.21 -8.70 -9.61
C HIS A 453 -7.68 -10.16 -9.56
N MET A 454 -6.79 -11.12 -9.85
CA MET A 454 -7.11 -12.56 -9.79
C MET A 454 -7.61 -13.00 -8.41
N VAL A 455 -7.00 -12.51 -7.33
CA VAL A 455 -7.49 -12.79 -5.95
C VAL A 455 -8.87 -12.15 -5.72
N GLU A 456 -9.08 -10.92 -6.22
CA GLU A 456 -10.35 -10.22 -6.06
C GLU A 456 -11.51 -10.90 -6.81
N VAL A 457 -11.24 -11.50 -7.97
CA VAL A 457 -12.20 -12.34 -8.69
C VAL A 457 -12.65 -13.50 -7.81
N VAL A 458 -11.69 -14.23 -7.21
CA VAL A 458 -11.98 -15.39 -6.35
C VAL A 458 -12.88 -15.01 -5.17
N THR A 459 -12.65 -13.85 -4.55
CA THR A 459 -13.46 -13.39 -3.40
C THR A 459 -14.94 -13.19 -3.71
N ARG A 460 -15.30 -13.08 -4.99
CA ARG A 460 -16.68 -12.90 -5.48
C ARG A 460 -17.35 -14.17 -5.99
N LEU A 461 -16.61 -15.29 -6.02
CA LEU A 461 -17.13 -16.59 -6.44
C LEU A 461 -17.84 -17.28 -5.27
N GLY A 462 -19.08 -17.71 -5.52
CA GLY A 462 -19.94 -18.34 -4.53
C GLY A 462 -20.32 -19.77 -4.90
N ARG A 463 -20.97 -20.47 -3.97
CA ARG A 463 -21.49 -21.83 -4.19
C ARG A 463 -22.85 -21.86 -4.88
N GLU A 464 -23.56 -20.75 -4.90
CA GLU A 464 -24.87 -20.64 -5.54
C GLU A 464 -24.71 -20.50 -7.04
N THR A 465 -25.46 -21.28 -7.81
CA THR A 465 -25.41 -21.22 -9.28
C THR A 465 -26.33 -20.11 -9.79
N PRO A 466 -26.10 -19.54 -10.99
CA PRO A 466 -26.97 -18.55 -11.60
C PRO A 466 -28.39 -19.08 -11.87
N SER A 467 -28.53 -20.40 -11.96
CA SER A 467 -29.79 -21.13 -12.13
C SER A 467 -30.56 -21.39 -10.84
N GLY A 468 -30.05 -20.97 -9.67
CA GLY A 468 -30.70 -21.13 -8.36
C GLY A 468 -30.41 -22.44 -7.65
N GLY A 469 -29.43 -23.22 -8.14
CA GLY A 469 -28.91 -24.43 -7.50
C GLY A 469 -27.66 -24.15 -6.66
N ARG A 470 -26.91 -25.21 -6.37
CA ARG A 470 -25.64 -25.14 -5.65
C ARG A 470 -24.60 -26.03 -6.34
N TYR A 471 -23.40 -25.51 -6.57
CA TYR A 471 -22.27 -26.31 -7.03
C TYR A 471 -21.92 -27.38 -5.99
N ASP A 472 -21.67 -28.61 -6.45
CA ASP A 472 -21.01 -29.61 -5.62
C ASP A 472 -19.57 -29.20 -5.31
N ASP A 473 -18.90 -29.94 -4.43
CA ASP A 473 -17.55 -29.58 -3.99
C ASP A 473 -16.53 -29.57 -5.13
N ARG A 474 -16.60 -30.52 -6.07
CA ARG A 474 -15.64 -30.62 -7.18
C ARG A 474 -15.80 -29.48 -8.19
N HIS A 475 -17.03 -29.10 -8.51
CA HIS A 475 -17.29 -27.95 -9.38
C HIS A 475 -16.94 -26.64 -8.67
N TYR A 476 -17.22 -26.49 -7.37
CA TYR A 476 -16.82 -25.29 -6.66
C TYR A 476 -15.30 -25.14 -6.55
N GLU A 477 -14.58 -26.24 -6.29
CA GLU A 477 -13.11 -26.30 -6.34
C GLU A 477 -12.57 -25.86 -7.71
N ALA A 478 -13.10 -26.44 -8.79
CA ALA A 478 -12.71 -26.07 -10.14
C ALA A 478 -13.00 -24.60 -10.45
N LEU A 479 -14.12 -24.05 -9.97
CA LEU A 479 -14.47 -22.64 -10.15
C LEU A 479 -13.48 -21.72 -9.44
N LEU A 480 -13.12 -22.02 -8.18
CA LEU A 480 -12.14 -21.24 -7.42
C LEU A 480 -10.74 -21.29 -8.06
N LEU A 481 -10.31 -22.48 -8.51
CA LEU A 481 -9.04 -22.67 -9.22
C LEU A 481 -9.03 -21.93 -10.56
N ALA A 482 -10.12 -21.97 -11.33
CA ALA A 482 -10.25 -21.18 -12.54
C ALA A 482 -10.18 -19.67 -12.23
N GLY A 483 -10.85 -19.21 -11.17
CA GLY A 483 -10.78 -17.83 -10.71
C GLY A 483 -9.37 -17.33 -10.43
N ILE A 484 -8.59 -18.09 -9.64
CA ILE A 484 -7.22 -17.70 -9.27
C ILE A 484 -6.21 -17.89 -10.42
N LEU A 485 -6.60 -18.50 -11.54
CA LEU A 485 -5.72 -18.77 -12.69
C LEU A 485 -6.20 -18.12 -14.01
N HIS A 486 -7.37 -17.50 -14.07
CA HIS A 486 -7.98 -17.05 -15.34
C HIS A 486 -7.06 -16.14 -16.17
N ASP A 487 -6.30 -15.28 -15.49
CA ASP A 487 -5.40 -14.29 -16.08
C ASP A 487 -3.91 -14.67 -16.00
N ILE A 488 -3.58 -15.92 -15.60
CA ILE A 488 -2.18 -16.37 -15.42
C ILE A 488 -1.32 -16.31 -16.70
N GLY A 489 -1.98 -16.20 -17.86
CA GLY A 489 -1.37 -16.04 -19.18
C GLY A 489 -1.06 -14.59 -19.58
N LYS A 490 -1.45 -13.57 -18.79
CA LYS A 490 -1.18 -12.14 -19.08
C LYS A 490 0.30 -11.80 -18.83
N ARG A 491 1.16 -12.30 -19.72
CA ARG A 491 2.62 -12.22 -19.66
C ARG A 491 3.17 -11.34 -20.80
N PRO A 492 4.42 -10.85 -20.71
CA PRO A 492 4.99 -10.05 -21.79
C PRO A 492 5.03 -10.86 -23.09
N GLY A 493 4.70 -10.23 -24.22
CA GLY A 493 4.77 -10.83 -25.55
C GLY A 493 3.66 -11.84 -25.88
N VAL A 494 2.71 -12.09 -24.97
CA VAL A 494 1.61 -13.03 -25.21
C VAL A 494 0.41 -12.31 -25.82
N ALA A 495 0.05 -12.68 -27.06
CA ALA A 495 -1.09 -12.09 -27.77
C ALA A 495 -2.45 -12.66 -27.31
N ASN A 496 -2.53 -13.99 -27.09
CA ASN A 496 -3.73 -14.65 -26.61
C ASN A 496 -3.49 -15.18 -25.19
N HIS A 497 -3.77 -14.34 -24.19
CA HIS A 497 -3.51 -14.68 -22.79
C HIS A 497 -4.45 -15.77 -22.26
N ALA A 498 -5.65 -15.92 -22.83
CA ALA A 498 -6.58 -16.98 -22.43
C ALA A 498 -6.07 -18.36 -22.83
N ALA A 499 -5.55 -18.50 -24.06
CA ALA A 499 -4.94 -19.75 -24.52
C ALA A 499 -3.66 -20.09 -23.74
N GLU A 500 -2.77 -19.11 -23.51
CA GLU A 500 -1.57 -19.34 -22.72
C GLU A 500 -1.89 -19.61 -21.24
N GLY A 501 -2.91 -18.93 -20.70
CA GLY A 501 -3.44 -19.16 -19.38
C GLY A 501 -3.94 -20.59 -19.20
N ALA A 502 -4.69 -21.11 -20.18
CA ALA A 502 -5.18 -22.49 -20.15
C ALA A 502 -4.03 -23.50 -20.10
N ARG A 503 -2.97 -23.28 -20.90
CA ARG A 503 -1.78 -24.13 -20.92
C ARG A 503 -1.06 -24.16 -19.56
N HIS A 504 -0.93 -23.01 -18.91
CA HIS A 504 -0.39 -22.91 -17.56
C HIS A 504 -1.31 -23.54 -16.52
N ALA A 505 -2.61 -23.27 -16.59
CA ALA A 505 -3.59 -23.78 -15.63
C ALA A 505 -3.63 -25.31 -15.62
N THR A 506 -3.56 -25.96 -16.79
CA THR A 506 -3.43 -27.42 -16.88
C THR A 506 -2.22 -27.93 -16.07
N VAL A 507 -1.03 -27.39 -16.34
CA VAL A 507 0.22 -27.82 -15.68
C VAL A 507 0.18 -27.56 -14.18
N VAL A 508 -0.35 -26.41 -13.75
CA VAL A 508 -0.47 -26.05 -12.33
C VAL A 508 -1.38 -27.03 -11.59
N VAL A 509 -2.58 -27.29 -12.12
CA VAL A 509 -3.60 -28.10 -11.46
C VAL A 509 -3.23 -29.59 -11.47
N GLU A 510 -2.59 -30.07 -12.54
CA GLU A 510 -2.01 -31.42 -12.58
C GLU A 510 -0.88 -31.58 -11.55
N ARG A 511 0.01 -30.59 -11.44
CA ARG A 511 1.11 -30.60 -10.47
C ARG A 511 0.61 -30.55 -9.02
N MET A 512 -0.52 -29.89 -8.77
CA MET A 512 -1.20 -29.90 -7.48
C MET A 512 -1.78 -31.28 -7.12
N GLY A 513 -1.98 -32.16 -8.12
CA GLY A 513 -2.50 -33.52 -7.92
C GLY A 513 -4.03 -33.63 -7.94
N PHE A 514 -4.73 -32.69 -8.57
CA PHE A 514 -6.18 -32.80 -8.78
C PHE A 514 -6.53 -33.82 -9.87
N ASP A 515 -7.76 -34.33 -9.84
CA ASP A 515 -8.23 -35.32 -10.79
C ASP A 515 -8.46 -34.75 -12.19
N ARG A 516 -8.61 -35.64 -13.18
CA ARG A 516 -8.71 -35.27 -14.60
C ARG A 516 -9.93 -34.41 -14.95
N ASP A 517 -11.05 -34.55 -14.25
CA ASP A 517 -12.23 -33.73 -14.53
C ASP A 517 -12.01 -32.30 -14.05
N ILE A 518 -11.46 -32.10 -12.84
CA ILE A 518 -11.11 -30.77 -12.34
C ILE A 518 -10.10 -30.10 -13.27
N VAL A 519 -9.04 -30.81 -13.67
CA VAL A 519 -8.05 -30.30 -14.64
C VAL A 519 -8.74 -29.85 -15.93
N ARG A 520 -9.64 -30.67 -16.48
CA ARG A 520 -10.39 -30.35 -17.72
C ARG A 520 -11.25 -29.10 -17.54
N TRP A 521 -12.04 -29.03 -16.47
CA TRP A 521 -12.95 -27.91 -16.21
C TRP A 521 -12.19 -26.60 -15.98
N VAL A 522 -11.13 -26.61 -15.17
CA VAL A 522 -10.29 -25.42 -14.95
C VAL A 522 -9.65 -24.97 -16.26
N THR A 523 -9.05 -25.89 -17.02
CA THR A 523 -8.41 -25.58 -18.30
C THR A 523 -9.42 -24.94 -19.27
N LEU A 524 -10.63 -25.49 -19.35
CA LEU A 524 -11.68 -24.99 -20.22
C LEU A 524 -12.13 -23.58 -19.80
N LEU A 525 -12.42 -23.38 -18.51
CA LEU A 525 -12.88 -22.09 -17.99
C LEU A 525 -11.82 -21.01 -18.17
N VAL A 526 -10.55 -21.31 -17.91
CA VAL A 526 -9.46 -20.36 -18.14
C VAL A 526 -9.31 -20.06 -19.63
N ARG A 527 -9.52 -21.03 -20.53
CA ARG A 527 -9.47 -20.78 -21.98
C ARG A 527 -10.62 -19.88 -22.46
N GLU A 528 -11.82 -20.07 -21.91
CA GLU A 528 -13.04 -19.41 -22.37
C GLU A 528 -13.47 -18.21 -21.50
N HIS A 529 -12.65 -17.76 -20.53
CA HIS A 529 -13.07 -16.77 -19.53
C HIS A 529 -13.57 -15.43 -20.11
N LEU A 530 -13.12 -15.06 -21.33
CA LEU A 530 -13.58 -13.87 -22.05
C LEU A 530 -14.79 -14.14 -22.96
N THR A 531 -15.00 -15.40 -23.36
CA THR A 531 -15.91 -15.79 -24.44
C THR A 531 -17.33 -15.31 -24.20
N LEU A 532 -17.87 -15.49 -23.00
CA LEU A 532 -19.23 -15.05 -22.69
C LEU A 532 -19.40 -13.52 -22.80
N SER A 533 -18.40 -12.75 -22.36
CA SER A 533 -18.43 -11.28 -22.42
C SER A 533 -18.30 -10.79 -23.87
N GLU A 534 -17.42 -11.40 -24.66
CA GLU A 534 -17.25 -11.12 -26.09
C GLU A 534 -18.51 -11.42 -26.90
N PHE A 535 -19.15 -12.57 -26.63
CA PHE A 535 -20.41 -12.93 -27.27
C PHE A 535 -21.53 -11.96 -26.89
N ALA A 536 -21.67 -11.65 -25.60
CA ALA A 536 -22.71 -10.77 -25.10
C ALA A 536 -22.62 -9.33 -25.65
N THR A 537 -21.41 -8.86 -25.96
CA THR A 537 -21.17 -7.50 -26.48
C THR A 537 -21.08 -7.42 -28.00
N GLY A 538 -20.70 -8.52 -28.67
CA GLY A 538 -20.41 -8.53 -30.11
C GLY A 538 -21.37 -9.35 -30.98
N ARG A 539 -22.28 -10.15 -30.41
CA ARG A 539 -23.14 -11.07 -31.18
C ARG A 539 -24.62 -10.93 -30.82
N ASN A 540 -25.50 -11.36 -31.73
CA ASN A 540 -26.95 -11.35 -31.53
C ASN A 540 -27.38 -12.59 -30.71
N PRO A 541 -27.93 -12.44 -29.49
CA PRO A 541 -28.36 -13.57 -28.67
C PRO A 541 -29.59 -14.31 -29.23
N ASN A 542 -30.32 -13.73 -30.19
CA ASN A 542 -31.47 -14.39 -30.82
C ASN A 542 -31.09 -15.26 -32.03
N ASP A 543 -29.82 -15.28 -32.45
CA ASP A 543 -29.36 -16.17 -33.51
C ASP A 543 -29.05 -17.55 -32.90
N PRO A 544 -29.77 -18.62 -33.28
CA PRO A 544 -29.57 -19.95 -32.70
C PRO A 544 -28.16 -20.50 -32.95
N ASN A 545 -27.46 -20.08 -34.00
CA ASN A 545 -26.09 -20.51 -34.24
C ASN A 545 -25.12 -19.90 -33.23
N VAL A 546 -25.42 -18.71 -32.68
CA VAL A 546 -24.58 -18.07 -31.66
C VAL A 546 -24.70 -18.82 -30.33
N GLY A 547 -25.93 -19.20 -29.95
CA GLY A 547 -26.18 -20.01 -28.76
C GLY A 547 -25.55 -21.40 -28.86
N ASP A 548 -25.68 -22.06 -30.01
CA ASP A 548 -25.07 -23.36 -30.27
C ASP A 548 -23.53 -23.32 -30.29
N ASP A 549 -22.92 -22.30 -30.92
CA ASP A 549 -21.46 -22.09 -30.91
C ASP A 549 -20.92 -21.90 -29.47
N LEU A 550 -21.59 -21.08 -28.65
CA LEU A 550 -21.18 -20.92 -27.26
C LEU A 550 -21.39 -22.21 -26.45
N ALA A 551 -22.45 -22.97 -26.72
CA ALA A 551 -22.68 -24.25 -26.07
C ALA A 551 -21.64 -25.30 -26.45
N GLY A 552 -21.26 -25.38 -27.72
CA GLY A 552 -20.22 -26.28 -28.21
C GLY A 552 -18.85 -26.00 -27.58
N ARG A 553 -18.52 -24.74 -27.28
CA ARG A 553 -17.28 -24.38 -26.55
C ARG A 553 -17.24 -24.89 -25.11
N LEU A 554 -18.41 -25.21 -24.54
CA LEU A 554 -18.58 -25.67 -23.16
C LEU A 554 -19.00 -27.15 -23.10
N ASP A 555 -18.72 -27.91 -24.16
CA ASP A 555 -19.10 -29.33 -24.30
C ASP A 555 -20.60 -29.59 -24.09
N HIS A 556 -21.45 -28.60 -24.39
CA HIS A 556 -22.88 -28.59 -24.07
C HIS A 556 -23.18 -28.93 -22.60
N ASN A 557 -22.27 -28.58 -21.69
CA ASN A 557 -22.44 -28.84 -20.26
C ASN A 557 -23.07 -27.63 -19.55
N PRO A 558 -24.31 -27.75 -19.03
CA PRO A 558 -24.99 -26.62 -18.38
C PRO A 558 -24.26 -26.12 -17.13
N VAL A 559 -23.53 -26.97 -16.41
CA VAL A 559 -22.79 -26.55 -15.21
C VAL A 559 -21.57 -25.71 -15.58
N LEU A 560 -20.93 -25.99 -16.71
CA LEU A 560 -19.80 -25.18 -17.20
C LEU A 560 -20.25 -23.80 -17.69
N LEU A 561 -21.48 -23.69 -18.22
CA LEU A 561 -22.08 -22.40 -18.53
C LEU A 561 -22.36 -21.59 -17.25
N ASP A 562 -22.90 -22.23 -16.21
CA ASP A 562 -23.13 -21.60 -14.91
C ASP A 562 -21.81 -21.07 -14.33
N MET A 563 -20.76 -21.90 -14.34
CA MET A 563 -19.41 -21.53 -13.86
C MET A 563 -18.78 -20.40 -14.69
N LEU A 564 -18.90 -20.45 -16.02
CA LEU A 564 -18.38 -19.38 -16.88
C LEU A 564 -19.11 -18.06 -16.62
N PHE A 565 -20.43 -18.10 -16.43
CA PHE A 565 -21.20 -16.92 -16.07
C PHE A 565 -20.72 -16.29 -14.76
N ASP A 566 -20.52 -17.10 -13.72
CA ASP A 566 -20.01 -16.61 -12.44
C ASP A 566 -18.60 -16.06 -12.53
N LEU A 567 -17.72 -16.70 -13.32
CA LEU A 567 -16.36 -16.20 -13.57
C LEU A 567 -16.39 -14.86 -14.31
N THR A 568 -17.17 -14.73 -15.39
CA THR A 568 -17.34 -13.47 -16.13
C THR A 568 -17.94 -12.36 -15.26
N ARG A 569 -18.90 -12.69 -14.39
CA ARG A 569 -19.50 -11.75 -13.43
C ARG A 569 -18.49 -11.27 -12.39
N ALA A 570 -17.72 -12.19 -11.81
CA ALA A 570 -16.70 -11.88 -10.83
C ALA A 570 -15.58 -11.01 -11.43
N ASP A 571 -15.08 -11.38 -12.62
CA ASP A 571 -14.06 -10.64 -13.37
C ASP A 571 -14.51 -9.22 -13.74
N GLY A 572 -15.69 -9.07 -14.32
CA GLY A 572 -16.19 -7.74 -14.69
C GLY A 572 -16.49 -6.82 -13.51
N SER A 573 -16.72 -7.38 -12.31
CA SER A 573 -17.01 -6.62 -11.09
C SER A 573 -15.78 -6.31 -10.24
N SER A 574 -14.61 -6.91 -10.53
CA SER A 574 -13.33 -6.69 -9.85
C SER A 574 -12.46 -5.59 -10.45
N LEU A 575 -12.86 -4.99 -11.57
CA LEU A 575 -12.04 -4.00 -12.29
C LEU A 575 -11.81 -2.68 -11.52
N GLY A 576 -12.59 -2.40 -10.48
CA GLY A 576 -12.37 -1.29 -9.54
C GLY A 576 -12.68 0.10 -10.12
N ALA A 577 -13.55 0.85 -9.46
CA ALA A 577 -13.70 2.28 -9.72
C ALA A 577 -12.45 3.04 -9.22
N THR A 578 -11.98 4.01 -10.01
CA THR A 578 -10.89 4.94 -9.68
C THR A 578 -11.25 5.78 -8.45
N SER A 579 -10.32 5.91 -7.50
CA SER A 579 -10.43 6.84 -6.38
C SER A 579 -10.39 8.28 -6.90
N GLY A 580 -11.47 9.04 -6.71
CA GLY A 580 -11.57 10.48 -7.02
C GLY A 580 -12.60 10.85 -8.09
N GLU A 581 -13.06 9.91 -8.93
CA GLU A 581 -14.26 10.12 -9.74
C GLU A 581 -15.48 9.64 -8.95
N THR A 582 -16.45 10.54 -8.74
CA THR A 582 -17.82 10.17 -8.37
C THR A 582 -18.30 9.12 -9.35
N ILE A 583 -18.24 7.83 -8.97
CA ILE A 583 -18.66 6.63 -9.71
C ILE A 583 -19.24 7.00 -11.08
N SER A 584 -18.36 7.29 -12.04
CA SER A 584 -18.82 7.31 -13.41
C SER A 584 -19.06 5.82 -13.70
N LYS A 585 -20.33 5.43 -13.80
CA LYS A 585 -20.82 4.05 -14.01
C LYS A 585 -20.32 3.41 -15.33
N GLN A 586 -19.24 3.91 -15.92
CA GLN A 586 -18.83 3.62 -17.29
C GLN A 586 -17.89 2.41 -17.41
N TYR A 587 -17.14 2.01 -16.38
CA TYR A 587 -16.08 1.00 -16.56
C TYR A 587 -16.24 -0.33 -15.78
N GLY A 588 -17.03 -0.39 -14.70
CA GLY A 588 -17.32 -1.63 -13.94
C GLY A 588 -18.55 -2.43 -14.44
N TRP A 589 -18.82 -3.60 -13.84
CA TRP A 589 -20.04 -4.41 -14.04
C TRP A 589 -21.32 -3.57 -13.86
N SER A 590 -21.80 -2.97 -14.96
CA SER A 590 -22.97 -2.12 -14.97
C SER A 590 -24.24 -2.96 -15.10
N LYS A 591 -25.39 -2.43 -14.65
CA LYS A 591 -26.69 -3.09 -14.86
C LYS A 591 -26.94 -3.44 -16.34
N TRP A 592 -26.43 -2.61 -17.26
CA TRP A 592 -26.54 -2.88 -18.69
C TRP A 592 -25.67 -4.06 -19.13
N ARG A 593 -24.39 -4.12 -18.71
CA ARG A 593 -23.51 -5.27 -18.98
C ARG A 593 -24.07 -6.56 -18.39
N GLU A 594 -24.59 -6.49 -17.16
CA GLU A 594 -25.25 -7.63 -16.52
C GLU A 594 -26.42 -8.14 -17.38
N THR A 595 -27.28 -7.25 -17.86
CA THR A 595 -28.40 -7.64 -18.73
C THR A 595 -27.92 -8.30 -20.02
N LEU A 596 -26.88 -7.77 -20.66
CA LEU A 596 -26.32 -8.37 -21.89
C LEU A 596 -25.79 -9.78 -21.64
N VAL A 597 -24.93 -9.93 -20.62
CA VAL A 597 -24.33 -11.22 -20.28
C VAL A 597 -25.39 -12.23 -19.87
N ARG A 598 -26.40 -11.81 -19.08
CA ARG A 598 -27.53 -12.66 -18.68
C ARG A 598 -28.42 -13.05 -19.85
N THR A 599 -28.61 -12.17 -20.83
CA THR A 599 -29.37 -12.48 -22.06
C THR A 599 -28.63 -13.53 -22.89
N MET A 600 -27.32 -13.36 -23.10
CA MET A 600 -26.51 -14.35 -23.83
C MET A 600 -26.45 -15.70 -23.11
N TYR A 601 -26.31 -15.68 -21.79
CA TYR A 601 -26.39 -16.88 -20.94
C TYR A 601 -27.72 -17.61 -21.12
N ASN A 602 -28.86 -16.90 -21.02
CA ASN A 602 -30.18 -17.52 -21.18
C ASN A 602 -30.39 -18.09 -22.59
N ALA A 603 -29.93 -17.38 -23.62
CA ALA A 603 -29.99 -17.86 -25.01
C ALA A 603 -29.20 -19.17 -25.15
N THR A 604 -27.96 -19.19 -24.67
CA THR A 604 -27.07 -20.36 -24.72
C THR A 604 -27.62 -21.53 -23.90
N ARG A 605 -28.27 -21.26 -22.77
CA ARG A 605 -28.83 -22.28 -21.88
C ARG A 605 -29.90 -23.15 -22.56
N TYR A 606 -30.56 -22.64 -23.60
CA TYR A 606 -31.51 -23.39 -24.43
C TYR A 606 -30.83 -24.47 -25.29
N HIS A 607 -29.52 -24.35 -25.55
CA HIS A 607 -28.70 -25.25 -26.36
C HIS A 607 -27.81 -26.19 -25.52
N MET A 608 -27.97 -26.16 -24.20
CA MET A 608 -27.32 -27.03 -23.21
C MET A 608 -28.25 -28.20 -22.88
#